data_AF-A0A4P9YAK0-F1
#
_entry.id   AF-A0A4P9YAK0-F1
#
_cell.length_a   1.000
_cell.length_b   1.000
_cell.length_c   1.000
_cell.angle_alpha   90.00
_cell.angle_beta   90.00
_cell.angle_gamma   90.00
#
_symmetry.space_group_name_H-M   'P 1'
#
loop_
_entity.id
_entity.type
_entity.pdbx_description
1 polymer ?
#
loop_
_entity_poly.entity_id
_entity_poly.type
_entity_poly.pdbx_seq_one_letter_code
_entity_poly.pdbx_strand_id
1 'polypeptide(L)'
;MINVDCIHDSGSEVCVMSEFIFNKLSLGIDRSINWVMRNANASKTTMIGVIHGCPITIHSITVIVPMFVIDTAEFEVLLGRPWERLVRAQYSNESDGSLWIRIRSPH
;
A
#
# COMPACT_ATOMS: atom_id res chain seq x y z
N MET A 1 -12.57 -3.59 10.83
CA MET A 1 -11.33 -2.82 10.61
C MET A 1 -10.21 -3.59 11.28
N ILE A 2 -9.08 -3.78 10.61
CA ILE A 2 -7.90 -4.42 11.19
C ILE A 2 -6.79 -3.38 11.29
N ASN A 3 -5.96 -3.48 12.32
CA ASN A 3 -4.74 -2.70 12.44
C ASN A 3 -3.59 -3.52 11.87
N VAL A 4 -2.73 -2.87 11.09
CA VAL A 4 -1.60 -3.49 10.41
C VAL A 4 -0.41 -2.54 10.46
N ASP A 5 0.78 -3.11 10.43
CA ASP A 5 2.01 -2.37 10.20
C ASP A 5 2.13 -2.05 8.71
N CYS A 6 2.58 -0.84 8.41
CA CYS A 6 2.65 -0.35 7.05
C CYS A 6 4.01 0.28 6.75
N ILE A 7 4.59 -0.12 5.63
CA ILE A 7 5.73 0.56 5.03
C ILE A 7 5.22 1.61 4.06
N HIS A 8 5.68 2.84 4.21
CA HIS A 8 5.48 3.87 3.20
C HIS A 8 6.66 3.86 2.23
N ASP A 9 6.39 3.68 0.94
CA ASP A 9 7.43 3.62 -0.10
C ASP A 9 7.05 4.46 -1.32
N SER A 10 7.59 5.69 -1.39
CA SER A 10 7.42 6.56 -2.55
C SER A 10 8.07 6.04 -3.84
N GLY A 11 8.99 5.06 -3.74
CA GLY A 11 9.61 4.40 -4.90
C GLY A 11 8.70 3.34 -5.53
N SER A 12 7.69 2.85 -4.81
CA SER A 12 6.78 1.83 -5.32
C SER A 12 5.65 2.42 -6.17
N GLU A 13 5.48 1.92 -7.38
CA GLU A 13 4.41 2.33 -8.29
C GLU A 13 3.01 1.83 -7.85
N VAL A 14 2.94 0.89 -6.90
CA VAL A 14 1.69 0.24 -6.48
C VAL A 14 1.60 0.10 -4.96
N CYS A 15 0.38 0.00 -4.44
CA CYS A 15 0.14 -0.44 -3.06
C CYS A 15 0.01 -1.96 -3.01
N VAL A 16 0.60 -2.59 -2.00
CA VAL A 16 0.72 -4.04 -1.88
C VAL A 16 0.34 -4.49 -0.48
N MET A 17 -0.27 -5.66 -0.38
CA MET A 17 -0.65 -6.31 0.87
C MET A 17 -0.27 -7.79 0.80
N SER A 18 0.13 -8.37 1.92
CA SER A 18 0.37 -9.82 1.98
C SER A 18 -0.95 -10.61 1.96
N GLU A 19 -0.91 -11.82 1.42
CA GLU A 19 -2.06 -12.73 1.43
C GLU A 19 -2.54 -13.00 2.87
N PHE A 20 -1.63 -13.03 3.83
CA PHE A 20 -1.95 -13.16 5.25
C PHE A 20 -2.89 -12.05 5.75
N ILE A 21 -2.63 -10.80 5.38
CA ILE A 21 -3.50 -9.68 5.74
C ILE A 21 -4.79 -9.72 4.93
N PHE A 22 -4.70 -10.02 3.63
CA PHE A 22 -5.88 -10.17 2.79
C PHE A 22 -6.86 -11.20 3.34
N ASN A 23 -6.39 -12.36 3.82
CA ASN A 23 -7.23 -13.42 4.38
C ASN A 23 -7.94 -13.01 5.68
N LYS A 24 -7.46 -11.98 6.39
CA LYS A 24 -8.16 -11.39 7.53
C LYS A 24 -9.24 -10.39 7.11
N LEU A 25 -9.26 -9.98 5.85
CA LEU A 25 -10.22 -9.04 5.28
C LEU A 25 -11.33 -9.80 4.55
N SER A 26 -12.57 -9.36 4.69
CA SER A 26 -13.71 -9.88 3.92
C SER A 26 -13.90 -9.11 2.61
N LEU A 27 -12.82 -8.90 1.86
CA LEU A 27 -12.83 -8.14 0.59
C LEU A 27 -12.77 -9.08 -0.61
N GLY A 28 -13.45 -8.71 -1.70
CA GLY A 28 -13.33 -9.39 -2.99
C GLY A 28 -11.98 -9.09 -3.66
N ILE A 29 -11.43 -10.08 -4.36
CA ILE A 29 -10.19 -9.95 -5.13
C ILE A 29 -10.44 -10.31 -6.60
N ASP A 30 -9.95 -9.47 -7.50
CA ASP A 30 -9.91 -9.76 -8.92
C ASP A 30 -8.63 -10.55 -9.25
N ARG A 31 -8.80 -11.82 -9.60
CA ARG A 31 -7.72 -12.74 -9.98
C ARG A 31 -7.57 -12.89 -11.50
N SER A 32 -8.34 -12.14 -12.29
CA SER A 32 -8.21 -12.17 -13.76
C SER A 32 -6.93 -11.48 -14.24
N ILE A 33 -6.31 -10.67 -13.38
CA ILE A 33 -5.06 -9.99 -13.67
C ILE A 33 -3.86 -10.94 -13.55
N ASN A 34 -2.98 -10.93 -14.55
CA ASN A 34 -1.68 -11.60 -14.51
C ASN A 34 -0.57 -10.54 -14.48
N TRP A 35 -0.39 -9.92 -13.33
CA TRP A 35 0.62 -8.87 -13.12
C TRP A 35 1.84 -9.43 -12.39
N VAL A 36 3.02 -8.98 -12.82
CA VAL A 36 4.30 -9.32 -12.19
C VAL A 36 4.97 -8.01 -11.80
N MET A 37 5.21 -7.83 -10.50
CA MET A 37 6.01 -6.73 -9.99
C MET A 37 7.50 -7.05 -10.17
N ARG A 38 8.26 -6.04 -10.58
CA ARG A 38 9.72 -6.07 -10.52
C ARG A 38 10.17 -5.33 -9.27
N ASN A 39 10.84 -6.04 -8.38
CA ASN A 39 11.38 -5.48 -7.15
C ASN A 39 12.68 -4.71 -7.44
N ALA A 40 13.11 -3.88 -6.48
CA ALA A 40 14.35 -3.11 -6.59
C ALA A 40 15.60 -4.00 -6.78
N ASN A 41 15.58 -5.23 -6.25
CA ASN A 41 16.64 -6.22 -6.41
C ASN A 41 16.53 -7.03 -7.72
N ALA A 42 15.74 -6.57 -8.69
CA ALA A 42 15.44 -7.22 -9.96
C ALA A 42 14.70 -8.59 -9.86
N SER A 43 14.36 -9.05 -8.65
CA SER A 43 13.45 -10.19 -8.50
C SER A 43 12.06 -9.85 -9.00
N LYS A 44 11.29 -10.89 -9.31
CA LYS A 44 9.93 -10.77 -9.81
C LYS A 44 8.98 -11.41 -8.81
N THR A 45 7.93 -10.69 -8.46
CA THR A 45 6.86 -11.20 -7.61
C THR A 45 5.56 -11.23 -8.41
N THR A 46 4.95 -12.40 -8.49
CA THR A 46 3.64 -12.58 -9.13
C THR A 46 2.55 -12.15 -8.16
N MET A 47 1.60 -11.36 -8.66
CA MET A 47 0.43 -10.95 -7.88
C MET A 47 -0.62 -12.07 -7.88
N ILE A 48 -1.24 -12.33 -6.72
CA ILE A 48 -2.42 -13.20 -6.60
C ILE A 48 -3.64 -12.53 -7.26
N GLY A 49 -3.72 -11.20 -7.16
CA GLY A 49 -4.81 -10.41 -7.69
C GLY A 49 -4.80 -8.98 -7.18
N VAL A 50 -5.86 -8.24 -7.47
CA VAL A 50 -6.03 -6.84 -7.06
C VAL A 50 -7.40 -6.62 -6.43
N ILE A 51 -7.41 -5.82 -5.36
CA ILE A 51 -8.61 -5.21 -4.79
C ILE A 51 -8.69 -3.82 -5.40
N HIS A 52 -9.66 -3.59 -6.29
CA HIS A 52 -9.77 -2.31 -7.04
C HIS A 52 -10.02 -1.09 -6.14
N GLY A 53 -10.65 -1.30 -4.98
CA GLY A 53 -10.94 -0.24 -4.01
C GLY A 53 -10.79 -0.71 -2.56
N CYS A 54 -9.57 -0.70 -2.05
CA CYS A 54 -9.27 -0.99 -0.66
C CYS A 54 -9.27 0.32 0.15
N PRO A 55 -10.17 0.48 1.15
CA PRO A 55 -10.16 1.63 2.04
C PRO A 55 -9.00 1.53 3.04
N ILE A 56 -8.13 2.54 3.06
CA ILE A 56 -7.03 2.70 4.00
C ILE A 56 -7.33 3.90 4.89
N THR A 57 -7.37 3.67 6.21
CA THR A 57 -7.64 4.71 7.19
C THR A 57 -6.42 4.93 8.06
N ILE A 58 -5.90 6.16 8.04
CA ILE A 58 -4.82 6.61 8.93
C ILE A 58 -5.40 7.76 9.77
N HIS A 59 -5.47 7.56 11.08
CA HIS A 59 -6.21 8.42 12.00
C HIS A 59 -7.67 8.62 11.53
N SER A 60 -8.04 9.84 11.14
CA SER A 60 -9.40 10.19 10.67
C SER A 60 -9.49 10.35 9.15
N ILE A 61 -8.42 10.06 8.40
CA ILE A 61 -8.38 10.21 6.95
C ILE A 61 -8.50 8.83 6.32
N THR A 62 -9.58 8.61 5.57
CA THR A 62 -9.79 7.40 4.77
C THR A 62 -9.60 7.72 3.29
N VAL A 63 -8.78 6.92 2.62
CA VAL A 63 -8.59 6.97 1.16
C VAL A 63 -8.78 5.60 0.56
N ILE A 64 -9.34 5.54 -0.65
CA ILE A 64 -9.58 4.29 -1.37
C ILE A 64 -8.50 4.14 -2.43
N VAL A 65 -7.75 3.05 -2.39
CA VAL A 65 -6.65 2.76 -3.33
C VAL A 65 -6.79 1.36 -3.93
N PRO A 66 -6.32 1.15 -5.17
CA PRO A 66 -6.05 -0.19 -5.67
C PRO A 66 -4.98 -0.86 -4.80
N MET A 67 -5.23 -2.09 -4.36
CA MET A 67 -4.32 -2.85 -3.51
C MET A 67 -4.04 -4.21 -4.13
N PHE A 68 -2.78 -4.46 -4.47
CA PHE A 68 -2.35 -5.76 -4.98
C PHE A 68 -2.06 -6.73 -3.83
N VAL A 69 -2.32 -8.01 -4.05
CA VAL A 69 -2.06 -9.07 -3.05
C VAL A 69 -0.93 -9.97 -3.55
N ILE A 70 0.06 -10.24 -2.68
CA ILE A 70 1.19 -11.16 -2.94
C ILE A 70 1.23 -12.29 -1.91
N ASP A 71 1.77 -13.44 -2.28
CA ASP A 71 1.77 -14.64 -1.42
C ASP A 71 2.66 -14.48 -0.18
N THR A 72 3.90 -14.03 -0.40
CA THR A 72 4.97 -14.01 0.58
C THR A 72 5.55 -12.61 0.60
N ALA A 73 5.44 -11.96 1.74
CA ALA A 73 5.96 -10.63 1.97
C ALA A 73 6.59 -10.56 3.37
N GLU A 74 7.68 -9.81 3.49
CA GLU A 74 8.30 -9.48 4.79
C GLU A 74 7.59 -8.31 5.49
N PHE A 75 6.51 -7.80 4.88
CA PHE A 75 5.70 -6.70 5.38
C PHE A 75 4.21 -7.04 5.27
N GLU A 76 3.40 -6.40 6.09
CA GLU A 76 1.95 -6.56 6.07
C GLU A 76 1.31 -5.76 4.93
N VAL A 77 1.62 -4.45 4.88
CA VAL A 77 1.17 -3.53 3.82
C VAL A 77 2.32 -2.61 3.40
N LEU A 78 2.38 -2.33 2.10
CA LEU A 78 3.24 -1.30 1.49
C LEU A 78 2.35 -0.29 0.77
N LEU A 79 2.40 0.97 1.20
CA LEU A 79 1.73 2.09 0.55
C LEU A 79 2.67 2.79 -0.43
N GLY A 80 2.42 2.56 -1.72
CA GLY A 80 3.13 3.22 -2.81
C GLY A 80 2.55 4.55 -3.28
N ARG A 81 3.03 4.99 -4.44
CA ARG A 81 2.62 6.21 -5.17
C ARG A 81 1.10 6.42 -5.29
N PRO A 82 0.24 5.40 -5.51
CA PRO A 82 -1.20 5.63 -5.63
C PRO A 82 -1.81 6.24 -4.36
N TRP A 83 -1.46 5.70 -3.19
CA TRP A 83 -1.89 6.25 -1.90
C TRP A 83 -1.32 7.64 -1.67
N GLU A 84 -0.01 7.80 -1.88
CA GLU A 84 0.73 9.05 -1.67
C GLU A 84 0.10 10.23 -2.43
N ARG A 85 -0.26 10.00 -3.70
CA ARG A 85 -0.88 11.02 -4.56
C ARG A 85 -2.27 11.41 -4.09
N LEU A 86 -3.08 10.47 -3.61
CA LEU A 86 -4.43 10.75 -3.15
C LEU A 86 -4.44 11.60 -1.88
N VAL A 87 -3.54 11.30 -0.93
CA VAL A 87 -3.41 12.09 0.30
C VAL A 87 -2.60 13.37 0.12
N ARG A 88 -2.04 13.59 -1.08
CA ARG A 88 -1.13 14.71 -1.41
C ARG A 88 -0.02 14.83 -0.38
N ALA A 89 0.66 13.71 -0.10
CA ALA A 89 1.67 13.63 0.94
C ALA A 89 2.75 14.71 0.76
N GLN A 90 3.10 15.40 1.84
CA GLN A 90 4.21 16.33 1.90
C GLN A 90 5.23 15.82 2.91
N TYR A 91 6.51 15.85 2.53
CA TYR A 91 7.61 15.36 3.34
C TYR A 91 8.42 16.52 3.91
N SER A 92 8.75 16.42 5.19
CA SER A 92 9.73 17.29 5.85
C SER A 92 10.82 16.41 6.45
N ASN A 93 12.05 16.55 5.95
CA ASN A 93 13.22 15.91 6.54
C ASN A 93 13.85 16.90 7.51
N GLU A 94 13.84 16.58 8.79
CA GLU A 94 14.34 17.44 9.84
C GLU A 94 15.81 17.15 10.15
N SER A 95 16.52 18.15 10.69
CA SER A 95 17.94 18.03 11.01
C SER A 95 18.25 17.01 12.13
N ASP A 96 17.24 16.62 12.91
CA ASP A 96 17.35 15.60 13.96
C ASP A 96 17.24 14.16 13.41
N GLY A 97 17.08 14.01 12.10
CA GLY A 97 16.93 12.71 11.43
C GLY A 97 15.48 12.21 11.36
N SER A 98 14.51 12.98 11.87
CA SER A 98 13.09 12.63 11.73
C SER A 98 12.55 12.96 10.33
N LEU A 99 11.61 12.12 9.89
CA LEU A 99 10.82 12.35 8.68
C LEU A 99 9.36 12.58 9.09
N TRP A 100 8.83 13.75 8.76
CA TRP A 100 7.41 14.04 8.91
C TRP A 100 6.68 13.91 7.58
N ILE A 101 5.60 13.12 7.60
CA ILE A 101 4.69 12.98 6.46
C ILE A 101 3.37 13.66 6.82
N ARG A 102 3.06 14.76 6.13
CA ARG A 102 1.76 15.43 6.24
C ARG A 102 0.83 14.87 5.18
N ILE A 103 -0.22 14.21 5.62
CA ILE A 103 -1.31 13.73 4.77
C ILE A 103 -2.53 14.66 4.87
N ARG A 104 -3.32 14.73 3.79
CA ARG A 104 -4.55 15.51 3.74
C ARG A 104 -5.69 14.61 3.31
N SER A 105 -6.89 14.94 3.79
CA SER A 105 -8.11 14.39 3.20
C SER A 105 -8.15 14.75 1.71
N PRO A 106 -8.51 13.80 0.82
CA PRO A 106 -8.74 14.09 -0.59
C PRO A 106 -9.99 14.96 -0.81
N HIS A 107 -10.83 15.13 0.22
CA HIS A 107 -12.01 16.00 0.29
C HIS A 107 -11.73 17.23 1.14
#